data_AF-N0B059-F1
#
_entry.id   AF-N0B059-F1
#
_cell.length_a   1.000
_cell.length_b   1.000
_cell.length_c   1.000
_cell.angle_alpha   90.00
_cell.angle_beta   90.00
_cell.angle_gamma   90.00
#
_symmetry.space_group_name_H-M   'P 1'
#
loop_
_entity.id
_entity.type
_entity.pdbx_description
1 polymer ?
#
loop_
_entity_poly.entity_id
_entity_poly.type
_entity_poly.pdbx_seq_one_letter_code
_entity_poly.pdbx_strand_id
1 'polypeptide(L)'
;MNFEMEKAKMLAKNIHDFIKYVGKSHKNSNSIGLNTDKFYQIKLWIEEFKFQIIADELLRINKFEWDEKYTYLLVDRFKQGINIIDEYVKNNYNDLFIVSARLYTLKNLCLSLNKLEPNTP
;
A
#
# COMPACT_ATOMS: atom_id res chain seq x y z
N MET A 1 -5.16 22.63 -9.77
CA MET A 1 -4.52 21.39 -9.28
C MET A 1 -5.63 20.40 -8.98
N ASN A 2 -5.59 19.19 -9.55
CA ASN A 2 -6.58 18.17 -9.21
C ASN A 2 -6.13 17.44 -7.94
N PHE A 3 -6.82 17.69 -6.82
CA PHE A 3 -6.45 17.15 -5.51
C PHE A 3 -6.52 15.62 -5.46
N GLU A 4 -7.51 15.00 -6.11
CA GLU A 4 -7.66 13.54 -6.14
C GLU A 4 -6.52 12.88 -6.92
N MET A 5 -6.12 13.49 -8.04
CA MET A 5 -4.96 13.06 -8.82
C MET A 5 -3.67 13.08 -7.97
N GLU A 6 -3.44 14.15 -7.20
CA GLU A 6 -2.25 14.23 -6.34
C GLU A 6 -2.29 13.24 -5.17
N LYS A 7 -3.46 12.98 -4.58
CA LYS A 7 -3.63 11.90 -3.58
C LYS A 7 -3.30 10.54 -4.18
N ALA A 8 -3.76 10.24 -5.40
CA ALA A 8 -3.49 8.97 -6.07
C ALA A 8 -2.00 8.79 -6.40
N LYS A 9 -1.32 9.85 -6.89
CA LYS A 9 0.13 9.85 -7.05
C LYS A 9 0.85 9.66 -5.72
N MET A 10 0.37 10.27 -4.64
CA MET A 10 0.94 10.12 -3.30
C MET A 10 0.79 8.70 -2.77
N LEU A 11 -0.39 8.07 -2.96
CA LEU A 11 -0.61 6.66 -2.66
C LEU A 11 0.39 5.78 -3.42
N ALA A 12 0.51 5.95 -4.73
CA ALA A 12 1.41 5.14 -5.55
C ALA A 12 2.89 5.26 -5.10
N LYS A 13 3.37 6.46 -4.81
CA LYS A 13 4.72 6.68 -4.27
C LYS A 13 4.92 5.96 -2.94
N ASN A 14 3.96 6.06 -2.01
CA ASN A 14 4.03 5.36 -0.72
C ASN A 14 4.00 3.84 -0.89
N ILE A 15 3.28 3.30 -1.89
CA ILE A 15 3.31 1.88 -2.21
C ILE A 15 4.72 1.47 -2.66
N HIS A 16 5.35 2.21 -3.59
CA HIS A 16 6.73 1.92 -3.99
C HIS A 16 7.71 1.97 -2.81
N ASP A 17 7.60 2.98 -1.95
CA ASP A 17 8.46 3.09 -0.78
C ASP A 17 8.25 1.93 0.20
N PHE A 18 7.01 1.45 0.35
CA PHE A 18 6.70 0.28 1.14
C PHE A 18 7.30 -1.01 0.56
N ILE A 19 7.17 -1.22 -0.75
CA ILE A 19 7.79 -2.36 -1.46
C ILE A 19 9.31 -2.34 -1.26
N LYS A 20 9.93 -1.18 -1.46
CA LYS A 20 11.38 -0.99 -1.29
C LYS A 20 11.81 -1.23 0.15
N TYR A 21 11.02 -0.78 1.12
CA TYR A 21 11.27 -1.00 2.54
C TYR A 21 11.26 -2.49 2.88
N VAL A 22 10.18 -3.20 2.56
CA VAL A 22 10.05 -4.65 2.83
C VAL A 22 11.14 -5.44 2.11
N GLY A 23 11.44 -5.09 0.86
CA GLY A 23 12.51 -5.74 0.09
C GLY A 23 13.92 -5.55 0.67
N LYS A 24 14.21 -4.37 1.27
CA LYS A 24 15.47 -4.11 1.96
C LYS A 24 15.57 -4.81 3.31
N SER A 25 14.48 -4.80 4.08
CA SER A 25 14.42 -5.46 5.40
C SER A 25 14.61 -6.98 5.31
N HIS A 26 14.21 -7.61 4.19
CA HIS A 26 14.51 -9.00 3.91
C HIS A 26 16.00 -9.26 3.59
N LYS A 27 16.67 -8.36 2.86
CA LYS A 27 18.05 -8.58 2.38
C LYS A 27 19.13 -8.28 3.43
N ASN A 28 18.84 -7.38 4.38
CA ASN A 28 19.78 -7.02 5.44
C ASN A 28 19.49 -7.81 6.73
N SER A 29 19.99 -9.04 6.81
CA SER A 29 19.95 -9.88 8.02
C SER A 29 20.73 -9.29 9.22
N ASN A 30 21.48 -8.20 9.02
CA ASN A 30 22.31 -7.57 10.04
C ASN A 30 21.59 -6.45 10.83
N SER A 31 20.32 -6.15 10.55
CA SER A 31 19.53 -5.27 11.42
C SER A 31 19.04 -6.07 12.62
N ILE A 32 19.77 -5.94 13.73
CA ILE A 32 19.43 -6.49 15.04
C ILE A 32 17.94 -6.29 15.31
N GLY A 33 17.20 -7.40 15.49
CA GLY A 33 15.81 -7.39 15.96
C GLY A 33 14.70 -7.50 14.89
N LEU A 34 15.01 -7.65 13.60
CA LEU A 34 13.98 -7.94 12.59
C LEU A 34 13.83 -9.44 12.34
N ASN A 35 12.60 -9.94 12.48
CA ASN A 35 12.27 -11.31 12.11
C ASN A 35 12.13 -11.42 10.58
N THR A 36 13.18 -11.94 9.93
CA THR A 36 13.29 -12.03 8.47
C THR A 36 12.18 -12.82 7.83
N ASP A 37 11.70 -13.88 8.48
CA ASP A 37 10.65 -14.76 7.95
C ASP A 37 9.31 -14.03 7.90
N LYS A 38 9.02 -13.21 8.92
CA LYS A 38 7.80 -12.39 8.94
C LYS A 38 7.82 -11.30 7.88
N PHE A 39 8.98 -10.69 7.64
CA PHE A 39 9.15 -9.76 6.51
C PHE A 39 9.05 -10.45 5.16
N TYR A 40 9.56 -11.68 5.04
CA TYR A 40 9.41 -12.49 3.84
C TYR A 40 7.95 -12.78 3.54
N GLN A 41 7.14 -13.10 4.56
CA GLN A 41 5.70 -13.29 4.38
C GLN A 41 5.01 -12.03 3.83
N ILE A 42 5.36 -10.84 4.34
CA ILE A 42 4.85 -9.57 3.79
C ILE A 42 5.27 -9.40 2.33
N LYS A 43 6.51 -9.74 2.00
CA LYS A 43 7.02 -9.68 0.63
C LYS A 43 6.22 -10.58 -0.32
N LEU A 44 5.89 -11.80 0.10
CA LEU A 44 5.09 -12.73 -0.70
C LEU A 44 3.70 -12.14 -1.01
N TRP A 45 3.02 -11.54 -0.03
CA TRP A 45 1.74 -10.87 -0.29
C TRP A 45 1.87 -9.65 -1.20
N ILE A 46 2.93 -8.85 -1.04
CA ILE A 46 3.21 -7.74 -1.96
C ILE A 46 3.28 -8.22 -3.42
N GLU A 47 3.91 -9.38 -3.65
CA GLU A 47 4.03 -10.00 -4.97
C GLU A 47 2.70 -10.60 -5.44
N GLU A 48 2.00 -11.34 -4.59
CA GLU A 48 0.70 -11.95 -4.86
C GLU A 48 -0.36 -10.91 -5.26
N PHE A 49 -0.46 -9.83 -4.49
CA PHE A 49 -1.39 -8.72 -4.76
C PHE A 49 -0.84 -7.69 -5.77
N LYS A 50 0.33 -7.96 -6.37
CA LYS A 50 0.91 -7.16 -7.47
C LYS A 50 1.04 -5.67 -7.14
N PHE A 51 1.47 -5.33 -5.92
CA PHE A 51 1.53 -3.92 -5.47
C PHE A 51 2.36 -3.03 -6.39
N GLN A 52 3.45 -3.55 -6.96
CA GLN A 52 4.30 -2.80 -7.89
C GLN A 52 3.51 -2.38 -9.13
N ILE A 53 2.78 -3.31 -9.75
CA ILE A 53 1.94 -3.03 -10.93
C ILE A 53 0.85 -2.03 -10.57
N ILE A 54 0.20 -2.17 -9.41
CA ILE A 54 -0.84 -1.23 -8.98
C ILE A 54 -0.27 0.19 -8.84
N ALA A 55 0.89 0.34 -8.22
CA ALA A 55 1.54 1.64 -8.02
C ALA A 55 1.96 2.27 -9.36
N ASP A 56 2.58 1.48 -10.24
CA ASP A 56 2.99 1.94 -11.57
C ASP A 56 1.76 2.41 -12.39
N GLU A 57 0.67 1.64 -12.34
CA GLU A 57 -0.57 1.97 -13.05
C GLU A 57 -1.28 3.19 -12.46
N LEU A 58 -1.32 3.34 -11.14
CA LEU A 58 -1.85 4.54 -10.49
C LEU A 58 -1.09 5.80 -10.93
N LEU A 59 0.25 5.74 -11.06
CA LEU A 59 1.03 6.85 -11.59
C LEU A 59 0.76 7.10 -13.07
N ARG A 60 0.66 6.03 -13.87
CA ARG A 60 0.47 6.11 -15.32
C ARG A 60 -0.84 6.78 -15.68
N ILE A 61 -1.96 6.32 -15.12
CA ILE A 61 -3.30 6.79 -15.47
C ILE A 61 -3.55 8.20 -14.93
N ASN A 62 -2.92 8.55 -13.80
CA ASN A 62 -3.06 9.86 -13.17
C ASN A 62 -1.93 10.83 -13.53
N LYS A 63 -1.13 10.54 -14.58
CA LYS A 63 0.06 11.33 -14.91
C LYS A 63 -0.30 12.77 -15.32
N PHE A 64 -1.30 12.89 -16.18
CA PHE A 64 -1.69 14.15 -16.82
C PHE A 64 -3.11 14.59 -16.48
N GLU A 65 -4.01 13.63 -16.29
CA GLU A 65 -5.42 13.86 -15.97
C GLU A 65 -5.90 12.89 -14.90
N TRP A 66 -7.10 13.14 -14.34
CA TRP A 66 -7.69 12.29 -13.32
C TRP A 66 -8.58 11.22 -13.95
N ASP A 67 -8.18 9.95 -13.81
CA ASP A 67 -9.00 8.80 -14.20
C ASP A 67 -9.69 8.21 -12.97
N GLU A 68 -10.87 8.75 -12.65
CA GLU A 68 -11.62 8.39 -11.46
C GLU A 68 -11.93 6.88 -11.38
N LYS A 69 -12.55 6.35 -12.43
CA LYS A 69 -13.08 4.99 -12.45
C LYS A 69 -11.96 3.97 -12.30
N TYR A 70 -10.87 4.16 -13.04
CA TYR A 70 -9.78 3.21 -13.01
C TYR A 70 -8.91 3.38 -11.75
N THR A 71 -8.77 4.61 -11.24
CA THR A 71 -8.11 4.84 -9.95
C THR A 71 -8.80 4.11 -8.82
N TYR A 72 -10.12 4.24 -8.67
CA TYR A 72 -10.85 3.55 -7.60
C TYR A 72 -10.76 2.03 -7.71
N LEU A 73 -10.81 1.48 -8.93
CA LEU A 73 -10.60 0.05 -9.15
C LEU A 73 -9.22 -0.41 -8.64
N LEU A 74 -8.16 0.35 -8.93
CA LEU A 74 -6.80 0.03 -8.48
C LEU A 74 -6.65 0.16 -6.95
N VAL A 75 -7.24 1.21 -6.38
CA VAL A 75 -7.28 1.43 -4.93
C VAL A 75 -7.98 0.28 -4.21
N ASP A 76 -9.13 -0.17 -4.70
CA ASP A 76 -9.87 -1.27 -4.09
C ASP A 76 -9.11 -2.60 -4.16
N ARG A 77 -8.41 -2.87 -5.27
CA ARG A 77 -7.51 -4.04 -5.38
C ARG A 77 -6.36 -3.96 -4.39
N PHE A 78 -5.76 -2.78 -4.22
CA PHE A 78 -4.69 -2.58 -3.24
C PHE A 78 -5.18 -2.77 -1.80
N LYS A 79 -6.39 -2.30 -1.48
CA LYS A 79 -7.01 -2.50 -0.16
C LYS A 79 -7.12 -3.97 0.22
N GLN A 80 -7.43 -4.85 -0.72
CA GLN A 80 -7.54 -6.29 -0.46
C GLN A 80 -6.23 -6.84 0.11
N GLY A 81 -5.10 -6.54 -0.54
CA GLY A 81 -3.79 -7.00 -0.07
C GLY A 81 -3.31 -6.29 1.20
N ILE A 82 -3.49 -4.96 1.29
CA ILE A 82 -2.97 -4.21 2.44
C ILE A 82 -3.70 -4.54 3.74
N ASN A 83 -4.98 -4.94 3.67
CA ASN A 83 -5.74 -5.35 4.84
C ASN A 83 -5.26 -6.70 5.41
N ILE A 84 -4.89 -7.65 4.54
CA ILE A 84 -4.28 -8.92 4.97
C ILE A 84 -2.93 -8.67 5.66
N ILE A 85 -2.11 -7.80 5.07
CA ILE A 85 -0.82 -7.41 5.67
C ILE A 85 -1.03 -6.71 7.03
N ASP A 86 -2.01 -5.81 7.14
CA ASP A 86 -2.34 -5.10 8.39
C ASP A 86 -2.80 -6.03 9.50
N GLU A 87 -3.67 -7.00 9.19
CA GLU A 87 -4.08 -8.02 10.15
C GLU A 87 -2.89 -8.87 10.62
N TYR A 88 -2.05 -9.33 9.68
CA TYR A 88 -0.86 -10.09 10.02
C TYR A 88 0.11 -9.31 10.92
N VAL A 89 0.34 -8.03 10.61
CA VAL A 89 1.22 -7.17 11.40
C VAL A 89 0.67 -6.94 12.80
N LYS A 90 -0.65 -6.78 12.97
CA LYS A 90 -1.29 -6.69 14.29
C LYS A 90 -1.10 -7.96 15.11
N ASN A 91 -1.28 -9.13 14.49
CA ASN A 91 -1.10 -10.42 15.15
C ASN A 91 0.37 -10.74 15.47
N ASN A 92 1.31 -9.98 14.90
CA ASN A 92 2.75 -10.16 15.08
C ASN A 92 3.44 -8.85 15.49
N TYR A 93 2.74 -8.03 16.27
CA TYR A 93 3.15 -6.64 16.54
C TYR A 93 4.57 -6.53 17.11
N ASN A 94 4.95 -7.39 18.05
CA ASN A 94 6.28 -7.34 18.68
C ASN A 94 7.44 -7.42 17.66
N ASP A 95 7.25 -8.17 16.58
CA ASP A 95 8.27 -8.35 15.53
C ASP A 95 8.14 -7.34 14.38
N LEU A 96 6.93 -6.77 14.19
CA LEU A 96 6.56 -5.99 13.01
C LEU A 96 6.08 -4.58 13.33
N PHE A 97 6.25 -4.10 14.57
CA PHE A 97 5.79 -2.78 14.99
C PHE A 97 6.30 -1.66 14.07
N ILE A 98 7.51 -1.80 13.52
CA ILE A 98 8.13 -0.83 12.61
C ILE A 98 7.37 -0.69 11.27
N VAL A 99 6.58 -1.69 10.89
CA VAL A 99 5.75 -1.71 9.68
C VAL A 99 4.44 -0.93 9.90
N SER A 100 3.94 -0.89 11.14
CA SER A 100 2.60 -0.37 11.48
C SER A 100 2.34 1.06 11.01
N ALA A 101 3.30 1.98 11.22
CA ALA A 101 3.16 3.38 10.81
C ALA A 101 3.02 3.53 9.29
N ARG A 102 3.71 2.69 8.50
CA ARG A 102 3.62 2.70 7.04
C ARG A 102 2.27 2.21 6.56
N LEU A 103 1.74 1.17 7.20
CA LEU A 103 0.41 0.63 6.91
C LEU A 103 -0.68 1.65 7.25
N TYR A 104 -0.54 2.35 8.38
CA TYR A 104 -1.45 3.43 8.75
C TYR A 104 -1.51 4.52 7.67
N THR A 105 -0.35 5.01 7.21
CA THR A 105 -0.28 5.99 6.11
C THR A 105 -0.94 5.49 4.83
N LEU A 106 -0.61 4.26 4.40
CA LEU A 106 -1.18 3.66 3.19
C LEU A 106 -2.69 3.50 3.27
N LYS A 107 -3.20 3.00 4.39
CA LYS A 107 -4.65 2.80 4.61
C LYS A 107 -5.39 4.14 4.62
N ASN A 108 -4.85 5.16 5.27
CA ASN A 108 -5.46 6.49 5.26
C ASN A 108 -5.49 7.11 3.87
N LEU A 109 -4.44 6.91 3.07
CA LEU A 109 -4.43 7.36 1.67
C LEU A 109 -5.51 6.65 0.85
N CYS A 110 -5.68 5.34 1.05
CA CYS A 110 -6.75 4.58 0.42
C CYS A 110 -8.14 5.09 0.81
N LEU A 111 -8.35 5.38 2.10
CA LEU A 111 -9.62 5.91 2.61
C LEU A 111 -9.93 7.31 2.03
N SER A 112 -8.90 8.15 1.86
CA SER A 112 -9.05 9.47 1.25
C SER A 112 -9.43 9.44 -0.24
N LEU A 113 -9.33 8.25 -0.86
CA LEU A 113 -9.64 7.92 -2.25
C LEU A 113 -10.80 6.92 -2.34
N ASN A 114 -11.73 6.94 -1.39
CA ASN A 114 -12.98 6.20 -1.51
C ASN A 114 -13.96 6.99 -2.38
N LYS A 115 -14.74 6.28 -3.22
CA LYS A 115 -16.00 6.84 -3.68
C LYS A 115 -16.81 7.23 -2.44
N LEU A 116 -17.28 8.47 -2.39
CA LEU A 116 -18.50 8.75 -1.65
C LEU A 116 -19.54 7.83 -2.27
N GLU A 117 -20.06 6.86 -1.51
CA GLU A 117 -21.30 6.23 -1.93
C GLU A 117 -22.29 7.36 -2.20
N PRO A 118 -22.88 7.46 -3.41
CA PRO A 118 -23.96 8.41 -3.61
C PRO A 118 -25.01 8.05 -2.58
N ASN A 119 -25.32 8.99 -1.67
CA ASN A 119 -26.39 8.86 -0.70
C ASN A 119 -27.57 8.16 -1.38
N THR A 120 -27.85 6.93 -0.97
CA THR A 120 -29.08 6.25 -1.37
C THR A 120 -30.24 7.10 -0.85
N PRO A 121 -31.26 7.37 -1.70
CA PRO A 121 -32.39 8.23 -1.37
C PRO A 121 -33.20 7.70 -0.17
#